data_AF-A0A818NCX6-F1
#
_entry.id   AF-A0A818NCX6-F1
#
_cell.length_a   1.000
_cell.length_b   1.000
_cell.length_c   1.000
_cell.angle_alpha   90.00
_cell.angle_beta   90.00
_cell.angle_gamma   90.00
#
_symmetry.space_group_name_H-M   'P 1'
#
loop_
_entity.id
_entity.type
_entity.pdbx_description
1 polymer ?
#
loop_
_entity_poly.entity_id
_entity_poly.type
_entity_poly.pdbx_seq_one_letter_code
_entity_poly.pdbx_strand_id
1 'polypeptide(L)'
;MILPKGTAQNRTLRTNIFAILICTINRIPIIICGKPGCSKTSAVNIVLSNIKGKKSNDKYFQTLSDLCPVSYQGSKTCTSESIEKVFQRAKNINEIKSGTNSISVIVFDEIGLAELSPYNPLKVLHAELEIETCQYGFVGITNYRLDASKMNRSLFLACPDPDVDDLS
;
A
#
# COMPACT_ATOMS: atom_id res chain seq x y z
N MET A 1 -16.58 4.67 8.31
CA MET A 1 -15.75 4.96 7.11
C MET A 1 -16.51 5.86 6.13
N ILE A 2 -15.90 6.94 5.66
CA ILE A 2 -16.47 7.86 4.66
C ILE A 2 -15.96 7.48 3.27
N LEU A 3 -16.88 7.23 2.35
CA LEU A 3 -16.59 6.94 0.95
C LEU A 3 -16.85 8.21 0.10
N PRO A 4 -16.00 8.53 -0.88
CA PRO A 4 -16.27 9.59 -1.85
C PRO A 4 -17.61 9.38 -2.57
N LYS A 5 -18.31 10.47 -2.89
CA LYS A 5 -19.54 10.39 -3.70
C LYS A 5 -19.25 9.71 -5.05
N GLY A 6 -20.11 8.79 -5.48
CA GLY A 6 -19.93 8.02 -6.72
C GLY A 6 -18.98 6.83 -6.61
N THR A 7 -18.55 6.44 -5.40
CA THR A 7 -17.75 5.23 -5.20
C THR A 7 -18.62 3.99 -5.37
N ALA A 8 -18.32 3.16 -6.38
CA ALA A 8 -18.93 1.84 -6.54
C ALA A 8 -18.60 0.96 -5.33
N GLN A 9 -19.62 0.49 -4.60
CA GLN A 9 -19.45 -0.31 -3.38
C GLN A 9 -19.30 -1.81 -3.67
N ASN A 10 -18.54 -2.15 -4.70
CA ASN A 10 -18.41 -3.50 -5.19
C ASN A 10 -17.53 -4.37 -4.28
N ARG A 11 -17.58 -5.69 -4.47
CA ARG A 11 -16.88 -6.66 -3.60
C ARG A 11 -15.38 -6.46 -3.66
N THR A 12 -14.87 -6.16 -4.85
CA THR A 12 -13.45 -5.91 -5.11
C THR A 12 -12.93 -4.72 -4.28
N LEU A 13 -13.65 -3.59 -4.27
CA LEU A 13 -13.25 -2.42 -3.47
C LEU A 13 -13.24 -2.75 -1.96
N ARG A 14 -14.29 -3.40 -1.45
CA ARG A 14 -14.38 -3.77 -0.02
C ARG A 14 -13.23 -4.70 0.39
N THR A 15 -12.92 -5.69 -0.45
CA THR A 15 -11.81 -6.63 -0.22
C THR A 15 -10.46 -5.91 -0.19
N ASN A 16 -10.22 -5.02 -1.15
CA ASN A 16 -8.99 -4.22 -1.21
C ASN A 16 -8.87 -3.33 0.04
N ILE A 17 -9.93 -2.61 0.41
CA ILE A 17 -9.95 -1.75 1.61
C ILE A 17 -9.60 -2.58 2.86
N PHE A 18 -10.26 -3.72 3.04
CA PHE A 18 -10.04 -4.58 4.20
C PHE A 18 -8.60 -5.08 4.27
N ALA A 19 -8.08 -5.61 3.16
CA ALA A 19 -6.72 -6.14 3.10
C ALA A 19 -5.69 -5.03 3.36
N ILE A 20 -5.82 -3.87 2.70
CA ILE A 20 -4.93 -2.72 2.91
C ILE A 20 -4.94 -2.29 4.39
N LEU A 21 -6.13 -2.14 4.98
CA LEU A 21 -6.28 -1.70 6.36
C LEU A 21 -5.55 -2.64 7.33
N ILE A 22 -5.86 -3.93 7.27
CA ILE A 22 -5.31 -4.93 8.20
C ILE A 22 -3.81 -5.09 7.99
N CYS A 23 -3.34 -5.20 6.75
CA CYS A 23 -1.92 -5.34 6.45
C CYS A 23 -1.12 -4.12 6.91
N THR A 24 -1.62 -2.91 6.65
CA THR A 24 -0.92 -1.68 7.02
C THR A 24 -0.80 -1.51 8.54
N ILE A 25 -1.88 -1.79 9.29
CA ILE A 25 -1.86 -1.70 10.76
C ILE A 25 -0.91 -2.72 11.38
N ASN A 26 -0.87 -3.93 10.83
CA ASN A 26 0.00 -5.01 11.32
C ASN A 26 1.41 -4.97 10.70
N ARG A 27 1.73 -3.96 9.88
CA ARG A 27 3.03 -3.85 9.17
C ARG A 27 3.37 -5.08 8.33
N ILE A 28 2.34 -5.73 7.79
CA ILE A 28 2.49 -6.82 6.82
C ILE A 28 2.53 -6.17 5.43
N PRO A 29 3.63 -6.30 4.67
CA PRO A 29 3.68 -5.77 3.31
C PRO A 29 2.59 -6.40 2.45
N ILE A 30 1.84 -5.59 1.70
CA ILE A 30 0.82 -6.07 0.77
C ILE A 30 1.13 -5.60 -0.65
N ILE A 31 0.96 -6.50 -1.61
CA ILE A 31 1.03 -6.20 -3.05
C ILE A 31 -0.32 -6.53 -3.67
N ILE A 32 -0.94 -5.53 -4.30
CA ILE A 32 -2.23 -5.65 -4.97
C ILE A 32 -2.02 -5.61 -6.46
N CYS A 33 -2.39 -6.70 -7.13
CA CYS A 33 -2.24 -6.89 -8.56
C CYS A 33 -3.60 -7.06 -9.23
N GLY A 34 -3.90 -6.30 -10.27
CA GLY A 34 -5.13 -6.46 -11.04
C GLY A 34 -5.19 -5.49 -12.20
N LYS A 35 -6.12 -5.65 -13.13
CA LYS A 35 -6.22 -4.75 -14.30
C LYS A 35 -6.48 -3.29 -13.88
N PRO A 36 -6.20 -2.31 -14.76
CA PRO A 36 -6.69 -0.95 -14.58
C PRO A 36 -8.20 -0.94 -14.34
N GLY A 37 -8.68 -0.10 -13.41
CA GLY A 37 -10.10 -0.05 -13.04
C GLY A 37 -10.53 -0.97 -11.89
N CYS A 38 -9.68 -1.88 -11.40
CA CYS A 38 -10.00 -2.74 -10.23
C CYS A 38 -9.92 -2.02 -8.86
N SER A 39 -10.21 -0.71 -8.80
CA SER A 39 -10.34 0.06 -7.54
C SER A 39 -9.13 0.04 -6.58
N LYS A 40 -7.92 -0.30 -7.07
CA LYS A 40 -6.71 -0.48 -6.23
C LYS A 40 -6.26 0.83 -5.56
N THR A 41 -5.94 1.84 -6.37
CA THR A 41 -5.51 3.16 -5.89
C THR A 41 -6.62 3.87 -5.10
N SER A 42 -7.89 3.71 -5.52
CA SER A 42 -9.04 4.22 -4.79
C SER A 42 -9.14 3.62 -3.39
N ALA A 43 -8.96 2.30 -3.23
CA ALA A 43 -8.99 1.64 -1.94
C ALA A 43 -7.90 2.18 -1.00
N VAL A 44 -6.67 2.38 -1.51
CA VAL A 44 -5.57 2.98 -0.75
C VAL A 44 -5.93 4.39 -0.27
N ASN A 45 -6.43 5.24 -1.18
CA ASN A 45 -6.82 6.60 -0.83
C ASN A 45 -7.96 6.64 0.21
N ILE A 46 -8.93 5.72 0.11
CA ILE A 46 -10.03 5.62 1.08
C ILE A 46 -9.48 5.22 2.46
N VAL A 47 -8.57 4.25 2.54
CA VAL A 47 -7.95 3.88 3.82
C VAL A 47 -7.17 5.05 4.40
N LEU A 48 -6.23 5.64 3.66
CA LEU A 48 -5.38 6.73 4.16
C LEU A 48 -6.17 7.99 4.55
N SER A 49 -7.27 8.29 3.86
CA SER A 49 -8.11 9.45 4.19
C SER A 49 -8.98 9.24 5.43
N ASN A 50 -9.28 7.99 5.80
CA ASN A 50 -10.14 7.64 6.92
C ASN A 50 -9.38 7.28 8.20
N ILE A 51 -8.19 6.70 8.09
CA ILE A 51 -7.41 6.22 9.23
C ILE A 51 -6.36 7.27 9.61
N LYS A 52 -6.77 8.23 10.44
CA LYS A 52 -5.97 9.37 10.90
C LYS A 52 -5.73 9.35 12.42
N GLY A 53 -5.74 8.16 13.00
CA GLY A 53 -5.75 7.94 14.45
C GLY A 53 -6.83 8.77 15.14
N LYS A 54 -6.48 9.46 16.23
CA LYS A 54 -7.40 10.31 17.01
C LYS A 54 -8.16 11.37 16.20
N LYS A 55 -7.67 11.75 15.01
CA LYS A 55 -8.32 12.74 14.11
C LYS A 55 -9.33 12.09 13.15
N SER A 56 -9.53 10.78 13.22
CA SER A 56 -10.51 10.07 12.41
C SER A 56 -11.94 10.47 12.80
N ASN A 57 -12.86 10.47 11.84
CA ASN A 57 -14.28 10.77 12.11
C ASN A 57 -15.02 9.60 12.78
N ASP A 58 -14.51 8.39 12.61
CA ASP A 58 -15.10 7.15 13.10
C ASP A 58 -14.49 6.76 14.46
N LYS A 59 -15.32 6.44 15.46
CA LYS A 59 -14.85 6.09 16.82
C LYS A 59 -13.92 4.88 16.84
N TYR A 60 -14.15 3.89 15.97
CA TYR A 60 -13.27 2.73 15.87
C TYR A 60 -11.92 3.13 15.27
N PHE A 61 -11.92 3.93 14.20
CA PHE A 61 -10.65 4.38 13.59
C PHE A 61 -9.86 5.35 14.48
N GLN A 62 -10.51 6.01 15.44
CA GLN A 62 -9.81 6.80 16.46
C GLN A 62 -8.94 5.96 17.40
N THR A 63 -9.21 4.66 17.55
CA THR A 63 -8.38 3.74 18.35
C THR A 63 -7.19 3.20 17.58
N LEU A 64 -7.14 3.37 16.26
CA LEU A 64 -6.06 2.90 15.40
C LEU A 64 -4.92 3.93 15.29
N SER A 65 -3.82 3.54 14.67
CA SER A 65 -2.67 4.43 14.42
C SER A 65 -2.97 5.48 13.34
N ASP A 66 -2.32 6.63 13.40
CA ASP A 66 -2.32 7.64 12.33
C ASP A 66 -1.44 7.16 11.15
N LEU A 67 -2.05 6.93 9.99
CA LEU A 67 -1.32 6.48 8.80
C LEU A 67 -0.73 7.67 8.05
N CYS A 68 0.60 7.68 7.91
CA CYS A 68 1.34 8.77 7.29
C CYS A 68 1.88 8.34 5.93
N PRO A 69 1.20 8.66 4.82
CA PRO A 69 1.59 8.14 3.52
C PRO A 69 2.88 8.76 2.99
N VAL A 70 3.71 7.92 2.36
CA VAL A 70 4.85 8.30 1.54
C VAL A 70 4.67 7.62 0.18
N SER A 71 4.19 8.38 -0.80
CA SER A 71 3.91 7.85 -2.14
C SER A 71 5.16 7.82 -3.01
N TYR A 72 5.27 6.77 -3.83
CA TYR A 72 6.28 6.61 -4.85
C TYR A 72 5.65 5.97 -6.08
N GLN A 73 5.99 6.48 -7.26
CA GLN A 73 5.50 5.96 -8.53
C GLN A 73 6.61 5.21 -9.26
N GLY A 74 6.36 3.94 -9.58
CA GLY A 74 7.25 3.08 -10.33
C GLY A 74 7.38 3.48 -11.79
N SER A 75 8.54 3.18 -12.37
CA SER A 75 8.86 3.43 -13.77
C SER A 75 9.96 2.47 -14.23
N LYS A 76 10.16 2.35 -15.54
CA LYS A 76 11.23 1.53 -16.13
C LYS A 76 12.64 2.08 -15.88
N THR A 77 12.75 3.31 -15.38
CA THR A 77 14.02 3.96 -15.04
C THR A 77 14.27 4.00 -13.53
N CYS A 78 13.40 3.37 -12.73
CA CYS A 78 13.59 3.27 -11.28
C CYS A 78 14.97 2.67 -10.94
N THR A 79 15.63 3.29 -9.97
CA THR A 79 16.89 2.84 -9.39
C THR A 79 16.71 2.48 -7.91
N SER A 80 17.55 1.61 -7.39
CA SER A 80 17.59 1.25 -5.96
C SER A 80 17.70 2.49 -5.07
N GLU A 81 18.59 3.43 -5.41
CA GLU A 81 18.80 4.68 -4.67
C GLU A 81 17.51 5.51 -4.54
N SER A 82 16.71 5.57 -5.60
CA SER A 82 15.44 6.32 -5.58
C SER A 82 14.42 5.68 -4.63
N ILE A 83 14.41 4.35 -4.50
CA ILE A 83 13.56 3.62 -3.55
C ILE A 83 14.11 3.79 -2.13
N GLU A 84 15.41 3.67 -1.91
CA GLU A 84 16.04 3.88 -0.60
C GLU A 84 15.72 5.27 -0.04
N LYS A 85 15.73 6.32 -0.87
CA LYS A 85 15.30 7.68 -0.49
C LYS A 85 13.85 7.72 0.01
N VAL A 86 12.95 6.88 -0.51
CA VAL A 86 11.57 6.78 -0.04
C VAL A 86 11.52 6.15 1.35
N PHE A 87 12.27 5.07 1.58
CA PHE A 87 12.38 4.45 2.89
C PHE A 87 13.01 5.40 3.92
N GLN A 88 14.05 6.14 3.54
CA GLN A 88 14.63 7.19 4.39
C GLN A 88 13.62 8.27 4.77
N ARG A 89 12.77 8.72 3.83
CA ARG A 89 11.69 9.67 4.15
C ARG A 89 10.68 9.07 5.12
N ALA A 90 10.28 7.82 4.93
CA ALA A 90 9.37 7.13 5.85
C ALA A 90 9.99 6.97 7.25
N LYS A 91 11.29 6.65 7.32
CA LYS A 91 12.05 6.60 8.56
C LYS A 91 12.06 7.94 9.28
N ASN A 92 12.39 9.02 8.58
CA ASN A 92 12.42 10.36 9.16
C ASN A 92 11.04 10.78 9.71
N ILE A 93 9.95 10.42 9.04
CA ILE A 93 8.59 10.69 9.53
C ILE A 93 8.32 9.90 10.82
N ASN A 94 8.67 8.61 10.86
CA ASN A 94 8.54 7.78 12.06
C ASN A 94 9.36 8.35 13.23
N GLU A 95 10.58 8.83 12.98
CA GLU A 95 11.45 9.45 13.99
C GLU A 95 10.88 10.77 14.52
N ILE A 96 10.42 11.67 13.63
CA ILE A 96 9.78 12.94 14.01
C ILE A 96 8.50 12.68 14.83
N LYS A 97 7.76 11.63 14.47
CA LYS A 97 6.53 11.21 15.16
C LYS A 97 6.78 10.20 16.28
N SER A 98 8.03 10.00 16.69
CA SER A 98 8.39 9.09 17.79
C SER A 98 7.63 9.48 19.06
N GLY A 99 7.01 8.49 19.72
CA GLY A 99 6.13 8.71 20.88
C GLY A 99 4.66 9.00 20.55
N THR A 100 4.30 9.10 19.26
CA THR A 100 2.90 9.12 18.83
C THR A 100 2.48 7.75 18.27
N ASN A 101 1.20 7.40 18.36
CA ASN A 101 0.67 6.20 17.70
C ASN A 101 0.49 6.44 16.19
N SER A 102 1.59 6.53 15.45
CA SER A 102 1.62 6.80 14.01
C SER A 102 2.43 5.74 13.27
N ILE A 103 2.05 5.43 12.03
CA ILE A 103 2.75 4.48 11.15
C ILE A 103 2.99 5.17 9.81
N SER A 104 4.24 5.28 9.38
CA SER A 104 4.54 5.65 8.00
C SER A 104 4.17 4.52 7.04
N VAL A 105 3.43 4.87 5.98
CA VAL A 105 2.91 3.93 5.00
C VAL A 105 3.47 4.26 3.64
N ILE A 106 4.33 3.40 3.12
CA ILE A 106 4.88 3.54 1.77
C ILE A 106 3.85 3.02 0.78
N VAL A 107 3.41 3.89 -0.14
CA VAL A 107 2.51 3.52 -1.24
C VAL A 107 3.33 3.52 -2.52
N PHE A 108 3.63 2.32 -3.01
CA PHE A 108 4.40 2.12 -4.23
C PHE A 108 3.42 1.82 -5.38
N ASP A 109 3.03 2.86 -6.11
CA ASP A 109 2.18 2.71 -7.28
C ASP A 109 2.98 2.24 -8.50
N GLU A 110 2.36 1.48 -9.38
CA GLU A 110 2.97 0.89 -10.57
C GLU A 110 4.29 0.13 -10.31
N ILE A 111 4.39 -0.60 -9.19
CA ILE A 111 5.60 -1.35 -8.80
C ILE A 111 6.07 -2.35 -9.87
N GLY A 112 5.14 -2.89 -10.68
CA GLY A 112 5.48 -3.76 -11.80
C GLY A 112 6.32 -3.09 -12.90
N LEU A 113 6.24 -1.77 -13.06
CA LEU A 113 7.11 -1.04 -14.00
C LEU A 113 8.56 -0.97 -13.51
N ALA A 114 8.75 -0.89 -12.18
CA ALA A 114 10.07 -0.90 -11.57
C ALA A 114 10.75 -2.27 -11.68
N GLU A 115 9.99 -3.36 -11.70
CA GLU A 115 10.52 -4.71 -11.97
C GLU A 115 11.11 -4.83 -13.39
N LEU A 116 10.56 -4.09 -14.36
CA LEU A 116 11.07 -4.06 -15.73
C LEU A 116 12.34 -3.20 -15.90
N SER A 117 12.80 -2.54 -14.83
CA SER A 117 14.02 -1.74 -14.87
C SER A 117 15.27 -2.62 -15.01
N PRO A 118 16.25 -2.24 -15.86
CA PRO A 118 17.50 -2.98 -15.99
C PRO A 118 18.35 -2.94 -14.71
N TYR A 119 18.04 -2.03 -13.77
CA TYR A 119 18.78 -1.83 -12.53
C TYR A 119 18.34 -2.72 -11.38
N ASN A 120 17.33 -3.61 -11.58
CA ASN A 120 16.76 -4.49 -10.56
C ASN A 120 16.48 -3.77 -9.20
N PRO A 121 15.72 -2.66 -9.22
CA PRO A 121 15.58 -1.77 -8.08
C PRO A 121 14.80 -2.40 -6.92
N LEU A 122 13.95 -3.39 -7.19
CA LEU A 122 13.14 -4.06 -6.17
C LEU A 122 13.96 -5.00 -5.27
N LYS A 123 15.27 -5.18 -5.50
CA LYS A 123 16.13 -5.93 -4.57
C LYS A 123 16.18 -5.30 -3.18
N VAL A 124 16.11 -3.96 -3.10
CA VAL A 124 16.11 -3.21 -1.82
C VAL A 124 14.93 -3.61 -0.93
N LEU A 125 13.78 -3.91 -1.54
CA LEU A 125 12.57 -4.28 -0.80
C LEU A 125 12.75 -5.55 0.05
N HIS A 126 13.67 -6.45 -0.32
CA HIS A 126 13.89 -7.67 0.46
C HIS A 126 14.42 -7.40 1.86
N ALA A 127 15.31 -6.42 2.00
CA ALA A 127 15.89 -6.05 3.29
C ALA A 127 14.92 -5.18 4.09
N GLU A 128 14.22 -4.26 3.43
CA GLU A 128 13.34 -3.29 4.10
C GLU A 128 11.96 -3.85 4.49
N LEU A 129 11.47 -4.89 3.80
CA LEU A 129 10.13 -5.47 4.00
C LEU A 129 10.15 -6.86 4.64
N GLU A 130 11.22 -7.20 5.35
CA GLU A 130 11.26 -8.44 6.13
C GLU A 130 10.25 -8.35 7.28
N ILE A 131 9.33 -9.32 7.38
CA ILE A 131 8.14 -9.26 8.24
C ILE A 131 8.52 -9.05 9.72
N GLU A 132 9.61 -9.68 10.17
CA GLU A 132 10.06 -9.59 11.57
C GLU A 132 10.63 -8.22 11.94
N THR A 133 11.11 -7.46 10.96
CA THR A 133 11.80 -6.18 11.18
C THR A 133 11.08 -5.00 10.54
N CYS A 134 9.98 -5.22 9.81
CA CYS A 134 9.28 -4.18 9.07
C CYS A 134 8.69 -3.14 10.02
N GLN A 135 9.18 -1.90 9.90
CA GLN A 135 8.76 -0.78 10.74
C GLN A 135 7.66 0.07 10.10
N TYR A 136 7.33 -0.22 8.83
CA TYR A 136 6.47 0.60 7.99
C TYR A 136 5.23 -0.19 7.54
N GLY A 137 4.16 0.53 7.22
CA GLY A 137 3.15 -0.02 6.32
C GLY A 137 3.70 -0.01 4.90
N PHE A 138 3.47 -1.07 4.12
CA PHE A 138 3.85 -1.09 2.71
C PHE A 138 2.70 -1.58 1.85
N VAL A 139 2.35 -0.80 0.83
CA VAL A 139 1.33 -1.14 -0.16
C VAL A 139 1.91 -0.97 -1.56
N GLY A 140 2.17 -2.08 -2.24
CA GLY A 140 2.52 -2.11 -3.65
C GLY A 140 1.28 -2.26 -4.53
N ILE A 141 1.16 -1.46 -5.59
CA ILE A 141 0.07 -1.54 -6.57
C ILE A 141 0.67 -1.84 -7.93
N THR A 142 0.12 -2.83 -8.64
CA THR A 142 0.58 -3.18 -9.98
C THR A 142 -0.56 -3.65 -10.88
N ASN A 143 -0.38 -3.44 -12.18
CA ASN A 143 -1.22 -4.04 -13.22
C ASN A 143 -0.61 -5.33 -13.81
N TYR A 144 0.67 -5.59 -13.53
CA TYR A 144 1.43 -6.74 -14.03
C TYR A 144 1.81 -7.65 -12.86
N ARG A 145 1.76 -8.97 -13.07
CA ARG A 145 2.26 -9.92 -12.08
C ARG A 145 3.76 -9.70 -11.85
N LEU A 146 4.16 -9.73 -10.58
CA LEU A 146 5.56 -9.74 -10.18
C LEU A 146 6.07 -11.17 -10.14
N ASP A 147 7.39 -11.34 -10.16
CA ASP A 147 8.01 -12.65 -9.99
C ASP A 147 7.74 -13.22 -8.58
N ALA A 148 7.62 -14.54 -8.49
CA ALA A 148 7.27 -15.25 -7.25
C ALA A 148 8.28 -15.01 -6.12
N SER A 149 9.57 -14.85 -6.46
CA SER A 149 10.63 -14.58 -5.49
C SER A 149 10.44 -13.25 -4.72
N LYS A 150 9.73 -12.28 -5.32
CA LYS A 150 9.41 -10.97 -4.74
C LYS A 150 8.11 -10.98 -3.93
N MET A 151 7.25 -11.97 -4.15
CA MET A 151 5.94 -12.08 -3.50
C MET A 151 5.98 -12.84 -2.17
N ASN A 152 6.98 -13.70 -1.94
CA ASN A 152 7.06 -14.56 -0.74
C ASN A 152 7.11 -13.82 0.61
N ARG A 153 7.44 -12.52 0.63
CA ARG A 153 7.52 -11.69 1.85
C ARG A 153 6.35 -10.71 2.00
N SER A 154 5.36 -10.81 1.12
CA SER A 154 4.20 -9.92 1.10
C SER A 154 2.92 -10.72 0.97
N LEU A 155 1.82 -10.20 1.53
CA LEU A 155 0.50 -10.67 1.14
C LEU A 155 0.25 -10.25 -0.32
N PHE A 156 0.12 -11.22 -1.22
CA PHE A 156 -0.25 -10.95 -2.61
C PHE A 156 -1.77 -11.07 -2.79
N LEU A 157 -2.41 -9.95 -3.14
CA LEU A 157 -3.83 -9.89 -3.45
C LEU A 157 -4.02 -9.72 -4.95
N ALA A 158 -4.58 -10.75 -5.60
CA ALA A 158 -5.02 -10.66 -6.99
C ALA A 158 -6.46 -10.13 -7.03
N CYS A 159 -6.68 -9.00 -7.71
CA CYS A 159 -8.02 -8.54 -8.06
C CYS A 159 -8.45 -9.23 -9.37
N PRO A 160 -9.50 -10.07 -9.35
CA PRO A 160 -10.06 -10.63 -10.56
C PRO A 160 -10.72 -9.54 -11.42
N ASP A 161 -11.08 -9.90 -12.65
CA ASP A 161 -11.93 -9.05 -13.47
C ASP A 161 -13.30 -8.87 -12.79
N PRO A 162 -13.88 -7.66 -12.82
CA PRO A 162 -15.20 -7.44 -12.25
C PRO A 162 -16.24 -8.29 -12.97
N ASP A 163 -17.12 -8.93 -12.20
CA ASP A 163 -18.29 -9.62 -12.71
C ASP A 163 -19.46 -8.65 -12.94
N VAL A 164 -20.58 -9.15 -13.46
CA VAL A 164 -21.77 -8.34 -13.76
C VAL A 164 -22.32 -7.67 -12.50
N ASP A 165 -22.21 -8.33 -11.35
CA ASP A 165 -22.66 -7.82 -10.05
C ASP A 165 -21.74 -6.69 -9.54
N ASP A 166 -20.44 -6.75 -9.85
CA ASP A 166 -19.47 -5.69 -9.53
C ASP A 166 -19.63 -4.42 -10.41
N LEU A 167 -20.40 -4.52 -11.51
CA LEU A 167 -20.70 -3.43 -12.46
C LEU A 167 -22.06 -2.74 -12.24
N SER A 168 -22.93 -3.33 -11.42
CA SER A 168 -24.26 -2.79 -11.05
C SER A 168 -24.23 -1.87 -9.84
#